data_AF-A0A9Q4MES1-F1
#
_entry.id   AF-A0A9Q4MES1-F1
#
_cell.length_a   1.000
_cell.length_b   1.000
_cell.length_c   1.000
_cell.angle_alpha   90.00
_cell.angle_beta   90.00
_cell.angle_gamma   90.00
#
_symmetry.space_group_name_H-M   'P 1'
#
loop_
_entity.id
_entity.type
_entity.pdbx_description
1 polymer ?
#
loop_
_entity_poly.entity_id
_entity_poly.type
_entity_poly.pdbx_seq_one_letter_code
_entity_poly.pdbx_strand_id
1 'polypeptide(L)' 'RGLILAEAVAAKARSSYGIAELRILGSAKGAAMEQHILAHPFYPDRPIPLLLGNHDSAEDGTGAVPTAPDHGQKDHQD' A
#
# COMPACT_ATOMS: atom_id res chain seq x y z
N ARG A 1 2.52 -15.72 -0.75
CA ARG A 1 1.99 -14.44 -1.29
C ARG A 1 1.09 -13.85 -0.22
N GLY A 2 1.31 -12.60 0.19
CA GLY A 2 0.55 -11.91 1.23
C GLY A 2 0.27 -10.48 0.81
N LEU A 3 -0.65 -9.82 1.50
CA LEU A 3 -1.02 -8.42 1.27
C LEU A 3 -0.53 -7.58 2.44
N ILE A 4 -0.06 -6.36 2.14
CA ILE A 4 0.14 -5.30 3.13
C ILE A 4 -1.00 -4.32 2.95
N LEU A 5 -1.70 -4.01 4.04
CA LEU A 5 -2.82 -3.09 4.07
C LEU A 5 -2.63 -2.14 5.25
N ALA A 6 -2.94 -0.85 5.06
CA ALA A 6 -3.07 0.05 6.20
C ALA A 6 -4.26 -0.39 7.05
N GLU A 7 -4.06 -0.37 8.37
CA GLU A 7 -5.04 -0.86 9.34
C GLU A 7 -6.40 -0.14 9.19
N ALA A 8 -6.37 1.17 8.98
CA ALA A 8 -7.56 2.02 8.82
C ALA A 8 -8.51 1.58 7.69
N VAL A 9 -7.99 0.92 6.65
CA VAL A 9 -8.78 0.50 5.48
C VAL A 9 -8.90 -1.01 5.33
N ALA A 10 -8.24 -1.80 6.19
CA ALA A 10 -8.25 -3.27 6.10
C ALA A 10 -9.68 -3.84 6.14
N ALA A 11 -10.56 -3.27 6.97
CA ALA A 11 -11.96 -3.69 7.06
C ALA A 11 -12.76 -3.41 5.77
N LYS A 12 -12.54 -2.23 5.17
CA LYS A 12 -13.16 -1.82 3.90
C LYS A 12 -12.66 -2.69 2.76
N ALA A 13 -11.34 -2.87 2.65
CA ALA A 13 -10.71 -3.72 1.65
C ALA A 13 -11.19 -5.17 1.73
N ARG A 14 -11.35 -5.73 2.94
CA ARG A 14 -11.90 -7.08 3.13
C ARG A 14 -13.27 -7.24 2.49
N SER A 15 -14.16 -6.28 2.72
CA SER A 15 -15.52 -6.27 2.15
C SER A 15 -15.48 -6.17 0.63
N SER A 16 -14.71 -5.22 0.09
CA SER A 16 -14.60 -4.99 -1.35
C SER A 16 -13.97 -6.16 -2.11
N TYR A 17 -13.04 -6.90 -1.48
CA TYR A 17 -12.36 -8.04 -2.10
C TYR A 17 -13.09 -9.38 -1.86
N GLY A 18 -14.24 -9.38 -1.17
CA GLY A 18 -14.99 -10.62 -0.89
C GLY A 18 -14.21 -11.61 -0.01
N ILE A 19 -13.29 -11.13 0.83
CA ILE A 19 -12.45 -11.97 1.69
C ILE A 19 -13.25 -12.34 2.95
N ALA A 20 -13.64 -13.61 3.07
CA ALA A 20 -14.41 -14.08 4.22
C ALA A 20 -13.62 -14.02 5.54
N GLU A 21 -12.35 -14.44 5.51
CA GLU A 21 -11.48 -14.50 6.67
C GLU A 21 -10.15 -13.79 6.39
N LEU A 22 -9.79 -12.83 7.23
CA LEU A 22 -8.52 -12.12 7.18
C LEU A 22 -7.65 -12.61 8.34
N ARG A 23 -6.54 -13.26 8.03
CA ARG A 23 -5.54 -13.63 9.04
C ARG A 23 -4.43 -12.59 9.09
N ILE A 24 -4.35 -11.86 10.20
CA ILE A 24 -3.27 -10.90 10.44
C ILE A 24 -2.02 -11.69 10.86
N LEU A 25 -0.93 -11.56 10.08
CA LEU A 25 0.34 -12.21 10.36
C LEU A 25 1.26 -11.35 11.25
N GLY A 26 1.00 -10.04 11.31
CA GLY A 26 1.72 -9.06 12.10
C GLY A 26 1.30 -7.64 11.74
N SER A 27 1.74 -6.67 12.54
CA SER A 27 1.58 -5.24 12.27
C SER A 27 2.89 -4.51 12.58
N ALA A 28 3.13 -3.42 11.87
CA ALA A 28 4.29 -2.56 12.07
C ALA A 28 3.91 -1.11 11.75
N LYS A 29 4.67 -0.15 12.29
CA LYS A 29 4.56 1.24 11.86
C LYS A 29 5.02 1.34 10.41
N GLY A 30 4.37 2.20 9.60
CA GLY A 30 4.77 2.43 8.20
C GLY A 30 6.26 2.75 8.06
N ALA A 31 6.81 3.54 8.99
CA ALA A 31 8.25 3.88 9.02
C ALA A 31 9.19 2.66 9.10
N ALA A 32 8.76 1.55 9.69
CA ALA A 32 9.55 0.32 9.72
C ALA A 32 9.54 -0.45 8.38
N MET A 33 8.67 -0.05 7.45
CA MET A 33 8.50 -0.67 6.13
C MET A 33 9.02 0.20 5.00
N GLU A 34 9.57 1.38 5.28
CA GLU A 34 10.18 2.24 4.27
C GLU A 34 11.34 1.51 3.56
N GLN A 35 11.48 1.75 2.25
CA GLN A 35 12.45 1.10 1.36
C GLN A 35 12.25 -0.41 1.17
N HIS A 36 11.22 -1.04 1.74
CA HIS A 36 10.94 -2.45 1.45
C HIS A 36 10.53 -2.61 -0.01
N ILE A 37 11.16 -3.57 -0.71
CA ILE A 37 10.84 -3.85 -2.11
C ILE A 37 9.65 -4.80 -2.19
N LEU A 38 8.57 -4.31 -2.81
CA LEU A 38 7.39 -5.09 -3.13
C LEU A 38 7.49 -5.62 -4.57
N ALA A 39 6.96 -6.83 -4.77
CA ALA A 39 6.86 -7.44 -6.08
C ALA A 39 5.64 -6.87 -6.83
N HIS A 40 5.82 -6.43 -8.08
CA HIS A 40 4.71 -6.02 -8.91
C HIS A 40 3.82 -7.23 -9.27
N PRO A 41 2.49 -7.10 -9.26
CA PRO A 41 1.57 -8.20 -9.56
C PRO A 41 1.61 -8.73 -11.01
N PHE A 42 2.31 -8.05 -11.93
CA PHE A 42 2.30 -8.32 -13.37
C PHE A 42 3.70 -8.34 -13.99
N TYR A 43 4.65 -7.56 -13.43
CA TYR A 43 6.01 -7.43 -13.95
C TYR A 43 7.01 -7.96 -12.90
N PRO A 44 7.48 -9.21 -13.01
CA PRO A 44 8.33 -9.83 -11.99
C PRO A 44 9.63 -9.05 -11.71
N ASP A 45 10.18 -8.41 -12.74
CA ASP A 45 11.46 -7.71 -12.67
C ASP A 45 11.32 -6.21 -12.34
N ARG A 46 10.11 -5.74 -12.01
CA ARG A 46 9.87 -4.34 -11.63
C ARG A 46 9.87 -4.21 -10.10
N PRO A 47 10.96 -3.74 -9.47
CA PRO A 47 10.96 -3.47 -8.04
C PRO A 47 10.05 -2.27 -7.74
N ILE A 48 9.24 -2.37 -6.69
CA ILE A 48 8.42 -1.27 -6.19
C ILE A 48 8.86 -0.96 -4.76
N PRO A 49 9.68 0.09 -4.53
CA PRO A 49 10.04 0.48 -3.17
C PRO A 49 8.82 1.08 -2.46
N LEU A 50 8.63 0.71 -1.19
CA LEU A 50 7.65 1.35 -0.32
C LEU A 50 8.23 2.67 0.19
N LEU A 51 7.55 3.78 -0.09
CA LEU A 51 7.94 5.13 0.32
C LEU A 51 6.95 5.64 1.38
N LEU A 52 7.42 6.48 2.29
CA LEU A 52 6.55 7.19 3.23
C LEU A 52 6.06 8.48 2.57
N GLY A 53 4.76 8.59 2.35
CA GLY A 53 4.11 9.84 1.96
C GLY A 53 3.60 10.59 3.19
N ASN A 54 3.88 11.89 3.28
CA ASN A 54 3.32 12.76 4.32
C ASN A 54 1.86 13.18 4.03
N HIS A 55 1.32 12.84 2.86
CA HIS A 55 0.03 13.33 2.35
C HIS A 55 -1.00 12.21 2.08
N ASP A 56 -0.67 10.96 2.41
CA ASP A 56 -1.57 9.83 2.21
C ASP A 56 -2.58 9.77 3.35
N SER A 57 -3.73 10.40 3.14
CA SER A 57 -4.87 10.25 4.04
C SER A 57 -5.35 8.80 3.96
N ALA A 58 -5.30 8.06 5.06
CA ALA A 58 -5.73 6.65 5.16
C ALA A 58 -7.27 6.48 5.09
N GLU A 59 -7.93 7.31 4.29
CA GLU A 59 -9.38 7.47 4.20
C GLU A 59 -9.97 6.53 3.13
N ASP A 60 -9.19 6.16 2.11
CA ASP A 60 -9.62 5.35 0.97
C ASP A 60 -8.53 4.39 0.43
N GLY A 61 -8.94 3.34 -0.28
CA GLY A 61 -8.04 2.37 -0.91
C GLY A 61 -7.45 1.33 0.07
N THR A 62 -6.15 1.00 -0.10
CA THR A 62 -5.37 0.12 0.80
C THR A 62 -4.48 0.90 1.77
N GLY A 63 -4.54 2.25 1.73
CA GLY A 63 -3.64 3.14 2.46
C GLY A 63 -2.18 3.07 1.96
N ALA A 64 -1.96 2.47 0.80
CA ALA A 64 -0.73 2.56 0.03
C ALA A 64 -1.10 3.08 -1.36
N VAL A 65 -0.65 4.28 -1.69
CA VAL A 65 -0.88 4.90 -2.99
C VAL A 65 0.28 4.54 -3.93
N PRO A 66 0.02 3.98 -5.12
CA PRO A 66 1.08 3.83 -6.12
C PRO A 66 1.50 5.22 -6.56
N THR A 67 2.72 5.64 -6.23
CA THR A 67 3.31 6.85 -6.83
C THR A 67 3.60 6.54 -8.30
N ALA A 68 2.87 7.21 -9.19
CA ALA A 68 2.95 7.01 -10.63
C ALA A 68 3.30 8.38 -11.24
N PRO A 69 4.61 8.67 -11.40
CA PRO A 69 5.10 10.03 -11.67
C PRO A 69 4.53 10.70 -12.94
N ASP A 70 3.90 9.94 -13.85
CA ASP A 70 3.33 10.46 -15.09
C ASP A 70 1.80 10.73 -15.07
N HIS A 71 1.07 10.46 -13.97
CA HIS A 71 -0.41 10.63 -13.99
C HIS A 71 -1.08 11.07 -12.68
N GLY A 72 -0.38 11.84 -11.84
CA GLY A 72 -0.99 12.53 -10.69
C GLY A 72 -0.42 13.94 -10.54
N GLN A 73 -1.27 14.97 -10.60
CA GLN A 73 -0.87 16.36 -10.29
C GLN A 73 -0.38 16.57 -8.83
N LYS A 74 -0.23 15.50 -8.03
CA LYS A 74 0.22 15.51 -6.64
C LYS A 74 1.59 14.88 -6.38
N ASP A 75 2.28 14.37 -7.41
CA ASP A 75 3.58 13.69 -7.25
C ASP A 75 4.80 14.64 -7.32
N HIS A 76 4.60 15.97 -7.19
CA HIS A 76 5.61 16.99 -7.50
C HIS A 76 6.02 17.90 -6.34
N GLN A 77 5.88 17.51 -5.08
CA GLN A 77 6.48 18.29 -3.99
C GLN A 77 7.28 17.40 -3.04
N ASP A 78 8.60 17.51 -3.23
CA ASP A 78 9.67 17.20 -2.28
C ASP A 78 9.50 17.95 -0.95
#